data_AF-A0A2D4MNB5-F1
#
_entry.id   AF-A0A2D4MNB5-F1
#
_cell.length_a   1.000
_cell.length_b   1.000
_cell.length_c   1.000
_cell.angle_alpha   90.00
_cell.angle_beta   90.00
_cell.angle_gamma   90.00
#
_symmetry.space_group_name_H-M   'P 1'
#
loop_
_entity.id
_entity.type
_entity.pdbx_description
1 polymer ?
#
loop_
_entity_poly.entity_id
_entity_poly.type
_entity_poly.pdbx_seq_one_letter_code
_entity_poly.pdbx_strand_id
1 'polypeptide(L)'
;GLEQSGSSCVPCPVGHYIEKETNQCQACPSNTYLSIHQAYGEGACVPCGPGSQSTQDHSACYSDCLFSYVRNNRSLAYDFSRLSKVGSLMNGPSFTARGTKFFHFFNISLCGSQGEKRALCADNITDVTLKDMVAESEEYSNVVRAFVCQSTIIPPDSKGFRTALALQSNSLADVFLGNLLLVGMQE
;
A
#
# COMPACT_ATOMS: atom_id res chain seq x y z
N GLY A 1 44.91 10.90 21.37
CA GLY A 1 43.47 10.67 21.28
C GLY A 1 42.94 11.47 20.11
N LEU A 2 42.33 10.81 19.13
CA LEU A 2 41.45 11.44 18.16
C LEU A 2 40.21 10.54 18.11
N GLU A 3 39.20 10.90 18.90
CA GLU A 3 37.88 10.30 18.74
C GLU A 3 37.28 10.88 17.46
N GLN A 4 37.21 10.05 16.42
CA GLN A 4 36.35 10.34 15.28
C GLN A 4 34.91 10.12 15.74
N SER A 5 34.21 11.22 15.98
CA SER A 5 32.76 11.22 16.14
C SER A 5 32.15 10.58 14.88
N GLY A 6 31.53 9.41 15.04
CA GLY A 6 30.77 8.77 13.98
C GLY A 6 29.66 9.71 13.53
N SER A 7 29.80 10.32 12.36
CA SER A 7 28.75 11.10 11.74
C SER A 7 27.57 10.18 11.47
N SER A 8 26.53 10.25 12.30
CA SER A 8 25.28 9.56 12.06
C SER A 8 24.69 10.12 10.76
N CYS A 9 24.62 9.30 9.72
CA CYS A 9 23.98 9.67 8.47
C CYS A 9 22.48 9.78 8.72
N VAL A 10 21.98 11.01 8.85
CA VAL A 10 20.55 11.26 9.03
C VAL A 10 19.88 11.14 7.65
N PRO A 11 18.90 10.24 7.47
CA PRO A 11 18.17 10.13 6.21
C PRO A 11 17.34 11.40 5.98
N CYS A 12 17.14 11.76 4.71
CA CYS A 12 16.25 12.86 4.36
C CYS A 12 14.82 12.58 4.84
N PRO A 13 14.05 13.64 5.17
CA PRO A 13 12.64 13.50 5.46
C PRO A 13 11.89 12.92 4.25
N VAL A 14 10.71 12.36 4.52
CA VAL A 14 9.87 11.75 3.48
C VAL A 14 9.59 12.75 2.35
N GLY A 15 9.62 12.27 1.11
CA GLY A 15 9.38 13.09 -0.07
C GLY A 15 10.51 14.06 -0.43
N HIS A 16 11.69 13.92 0.18
CA HIS A 16 12.86 14.74 -0.14
C HIS A 16 13.97 13.89 -0.77
N TYR A 17 14.55 14.39 -1.86
CA TYR A 17 15.72 13.80 -2.50
C TYR A 17 17.00 14.50 -2.02
N ILE A 18 18.13 13.82 -2.14
CA ILE A 18 19.46 14.36 -1.86
C ILE A 18 19.98 15.03 -3.13
N GLU A 19 20.17 16.35 -3.09
CA GLU A 19 20.81 17.11 -4.18
C GLU A 19 22.30 16.71 -4.29
N LYS A 20 22.77 16.38 -5.50
CA LYS A 20 24.08 15.73 -5.71
C LYS A 20 25.26 16.67 -5.43
N GLU A 21 25.02 17.96 -5.59
CA GLU A 21 26.03 19.02 -5.54
C GLU A 21 26.22 19.54 -4.11
N THR A 22 25.12 19.66 -3.36
CA THR A 22 25.11 20.27 -2.02
C THR A 22 24.97 19.24 -0.89
N ASN A 23 24.57 17.99 -1.23
CA ASN A 23 24.14 16.96 -0.28
C ASN A 23 23.02 17.43 0.67
N GLN A 24 22.22 18.41 0.25
CA GLN A 24 21.06 18.87 1.01
C GLN A 24 19.81 18.11 0.60
N CYS A 25 18.88 17.96 1.54
CA CYS A 25 17.57 17.37 1.29
C CYS A 25 16.66 18.43 0.69
N GLN A 26 16.21 18.21 -0.54
CA GLN A 26 15.28 19.09 -1.24
C GLN A 26 13.95 18.37 -1.47
N ALA A 27 12.85 19.10 -1.26
CA ALA A 27 11.51 18.55 -1.46
C ALA A 27 11.28 18.22 -2.94
N CYS A 28 10.61 17.09 -3.19
CA CYS A 28 10.18 16.74 -4.53
C CYS A 28 9.19 17.79 -5.09
N PRO A 29 9.20 18.04 -6.41
CA PRO A 29 8.26 18.95 -7.05
C PRO A 29 6.79 18.53 -6.86
N SER A 30 5.87 19.48 -7.01
CA SER A 30 4.43 19.20 -6.98
C SER A 30 4.04 18.11 -7.99
N ASN A 31 3.08 17.26 -7.61
CA ASN A 31 2.61 16.12 -8.41
C ASN A 31 3.68 15.05 -8.68
N THR A 32 4.66 14.91 -7.78
CA THR A 32 5.65 13.84 -7.81
C THR A 32 5.77 13.17 -6.44
N TYR A 33 6.28 11.94 -6.42
CA TYR A 33 6.62 11.19 -5.21
C TYR A 33 8.05 10.66 -5.28
N LEU A 34 8.69 10.48 -4.13
CA LEU A 34 10.05 9.95 -4.08
C LEU A 34 10.06 8.43 -4.34
N SER A 35 10.84 7.97 -5.32
CA SER A 35 11.03 6.54 -5.58
C SER A 35 11.81 5.86 -4.46
N ILE A 36 11.33 4.71 -3.97
CA ILE A 36 12.01 3.92 -2.93
C ILE A 36 13.39 3.40 -3.36
N HIS A 37 13.65 3.32 -4.66
CA HIS A 37 14.89 2.73 -5.20
C HIS A 37 15.99 3.76 -5.44
N GLN A 38 15.66 5.06 -5.45
CA GLN A 38 16.60 6.11 -5.78
C GLN A 38 16.28 7.36 -4.97
N ALA A 39 17.22 7.78 -4.11
CA ALA A 39 17.08 8.99 -3.30
C ALA A 39 17.94 10.16 -3.79
N TYR A 40 18.79 9.96 -4.81
CA TYR A 40 19.78 10.96 -5.25
C TYR A 40 19.38 11.68 -6.53
N GLY A 41 19.41 13.02 -6.45
CA GLY A 41 19.08 13.97 -7.51
C GLY A 41 17.58 14.07 -7.79
N GLU A 42 17.19 15.09 -8.55
CA GLU A 42 15.78 15.37 -8.89
C GLU A 42 15.11 14.20 -9.65
N GLY A 43 15.88 13.40 -10.40
CA GLY A 43 15.39 12.19 -11.06
C GLY A 43 14.90 11.07 -10.13
N ALA A 44 15.08 11.23 -8.82
CA ALA A 44 14.45 10.41 -7.78
C ALA A 44 12.93 10.64 -7.66
N CYS A 45 12.46 11.84 -8.03
CA CYS A 45 11.05 12.22 -7.94
C CYS A 45 10.31 11.75 -9.20
N VAL A 46 9.39 10.82 -9.02
CA VAL A 46 8.60 10.23 -10.10
C VAL A 46 7.25 10.96 -10.19
N PRO A 47 6.81 11.40 -11.39
CA PRO A 47 5.52 12.07 -11.54
C PRO A 47 4.36 11.12 -11.26
N CYS A 48 3.34 11.63 -10.57
CA CYS A 48 2.09 10.93 -10.39
C CYS A 48 1.36 10.75 -11.73
N GLY A 49 0.74 9.59 -11.91
CA GLY A 49 0.03 9.24 -13.13
C GLY A 49 -1.20 10.12 -13.40
N PRO A 50 -1.79 10.04 -14.61
CA PRO A 50 -2.98 10.80 -14.96
C PRO A 50 -4.14 10.49 -14.00
N GLY A 51 -4.86 11.53 -13.55
CA GLY A 51 -5.97 11.37 -12.61
C GLY A 51 -5.56 11.10 -11.16
N SER A 52 -4.27 11.29 -10.83
CA SER A 52 -3.76 11.25 -9.46
C SER A 52 -3.01 12.52 -9.09
N GLN A 53 -2.83 12.71 -7.80
CA GLN A 53 -2.15 13.84 -7.19
C GLN A 53 -1.18 13.30 -6.13
N SER A 54 -0.05 13.99 -5.94
CA SER A 54 0.88 13.68 -4.86
C SER A 54 0.31 14.08 -3.52
N THR A 55 0.65 13.34 -2.47
CA THR A 55 0.41 13.76 -1.09
C THR A 55 1.20 15.03 -0.76
N GLN A 56 0.82 15.71 0.33
CA GLN A 56 1.48 16.94 0.77
C GLN A 56 2.96 16.71 1.15
N ASP A 57 3.27 15.51 1.64
CA ASP A 57 4.62 15.06 2.00
C ASP A 57 5.35 14.37 0.84
N HIS A 58 4.78 14.35 -0.38
CA HIS A 58 5.40 13.73 -1.57
C HIS A 58 5.84 12.27 -1.39
N SER A 59 5.14 11.54 -0.52
CA SER A 59 5.42 10.14 -0.21
C SER A 59 4.70 9.17 -1.15
N ALA A 60 3.52 9.55 -1.63
CA ALA A 60 2.68 8.69 -2.46
C ALA A 60 1.82 9.51 -3.43
N CYS A 61 1.27 8.80 -4.42
CA CYS A 61 0.21 9.31 -5.28
C CYS A 61 -1.14 8.74 -4.86
N TYR A 62 -2.19 9.54 -4.98
CA TYR A 62 -3.56 9.09 -4.74
C TYR A 62 -4.53 9.73 -5.73
N SER A 63 -5.70 9.10 -5.89
CA SER A 63 -6.82 9.70 -6.60
C SER A 63 -7.84 10.23 -5.59
N ASP A 64 -8.34 11.44 -5.81
CA ASP A 64 -9.41 12.09 -5.04
C ASP A 64 -10.81 11.69 -5.52
N CYS A 65 -10.91 10.63 -6.34
CA CYS A 65 -12.12 10.15 -7.00
C CYS A 65 -12.66 11.07 -8.11
N LEU A 66 -11.95 12.15 -8.44
CA LEU A 66 -12.32 13.05 -9.53
C LEU A 66 -11.40 12.78 -10.72
N PHE A 67 -11.99 12.45 -11.86
CA PHE A 67 -11.25 12.21 -13.08
C PHE A 67 -11.68 13.18 -14.17
N SER A 68 -10.74 14.02 -14.62
CA SER A 68 -10.96 14.93 -15.74
C SER A 68 -10.12 14.53 -16.94
N TYR A 69 -10.73 14.43 -18.11
CA TYR A 69 -10.05 14.12 -19.36
C TYR A 69 -10.55 15.02 -20.49
N VAL A 70 -9.62 15.61 -21.24
CA VAL A 70 -9.93 16.49 -22.37
C VAL A 70 -9.95 15.66 -23.66
N ARG A 71 -11.09 15.67 -24.35
CA ARG A 71 -11.27 15.05 -25.67
C ARG A 71 -11.87 16.08 -26.62
N ASN A 72 -11.22 16.32 -27.77
CA ASN A 72 -11.70 17.24 -28.81
C ASN A 72 -12.08 18.64 -28.28
N ASN A 73 -11.20 19.27 -27.49
CA ASN A 73 -11.44 20.56 -26.81
C ASN A 73 -12.66 20.59 -25.86
N ARG A 74 -13.18 19.42 -25.47
CA ARG A 74 -14.20 19.30 -24.42
C ARG A 74 -13.58 18.63 -23.20
N SER A 75 -13.69 19.27 -22.05
CA SER A 75 -13.33 18.67 -20.77
C SER A 75 -14.48 17.79 -20.29
N LEU A 76 -14.22 16.50 -20.08
CA LEU A 76 -15.14 15.56 -19.46
C LEU A 76 -14.68 15.33 -18.03
N ALA A 77 -15.56 15.61 -17.07
CA ALA A 77 -15.32 15.37 -15.66
C ALA A 77 -16.22 14.22 -15.18
N TYR A 78 -15.61 13.25 -14.50
CA TYR A 78 -16.27 12.08 -13.93
C TYR A 78 -16.06 12.09 -12.42
N ASP A 79 -17.16 11.94 -11.69
CA ASP A 79 -17.16 11.86 -10.24
C ASP A 79 -17.38 10.40 -9.80
N PHE A 80 -16.31 9.80 -9.26
CA PHE A 80 -16.30 8.45 -8.72
C PHE A 80 -16.40 8.44 -7.19
N SER A 81 -16.83 9.52 -6.54
CA SER A 81 -16.94 9.60 -5.07
C SER A 81 -17.81 8.51 -4.47
N ARG A 82 -18.74 7.93 -5.24
CA ARG A 82 -19.55 6.77 -4.83
C ARG A 82 -18.72 5.48 -4.64
N LEU A 83 -17.53 5.41 -5.22
CA LEU A 83 -16.56 4.32 -5.13
C LEU A 83 -15.44 4.60 -4.11
N SER A 84 -15.54 5.68 -3.34
CA SER A 84 -14.58 6.02 -2.27
C SER A 84 -14.58 5.02 -1.11
N LYS A 85 -15.65 4.24 -0.97
CA LYS A 85 -15.75 3.20 0.06
C LYS A 85 -14.98 1.95 -0.37
N VAL A 86 -14.36 1.30 0.61
CA VAL A 86 -13.73 0.00 0.39
C VAL A 86 -14.79 -1.01 -0.05
N GLY A 87 -14.59 -1.59 -1.23
CA GLY A 87 -15.36 -2.71 -1.73
C GLY A 87 -14.70 -4.03 -1.30
N SER A 88 -15.53 -5.05 -1.07
CA SER A 88 -15.04 -6.39 -0.74
C SER A 88 -15.57 -7.41 -1.74
N LEU A 89 -14.72 -8.36 -2.12
CA LEU A 89 -15.07 -9.44 -3.05
C LEU A 89 -14.56 -10.77 -2.49
N MET A 90 -15.37 -11.82 -2.57
CA MET A 90 -14.94 -13.18 -2.27
C MET A 90 -15.06 -14.03 -3.53
N ASN A 91 -14.01 -14.79 -3.86
CA ASN A 91 -14.05 -15.70 -5.00
C ASN A 91 -14.89 -16.96 -4.68
N GLY A 92 -15.02 -17.84 -5.69
CA GLY A 92 -15.61 -19.16 -5.49
C GLY A 92 -14.73 -20.08 -4.63
N PRO A 93 -15.29 -21.19 -4.11
CA PRO A 93 -14.55 -22.11 -3.26
C PRO A 93 -13.43 -22.82 -4.01
N SER A 94 -12.24 -22.84 -3.40
CA SER A 94 -11.09 -23.62 -3.84
C SER A 94 -10.73 -24.67 -2.80
N PHE A 95 -9.96 -25.68 -3.20
CA PHE A 95 -9.58 -26.80 -2.33
C PHE A 95 -8.09 -27.07 -2.39
N THR A 96 -7.45 -27.24 -1.24
CA THR A 96 -6.05 -27.68 -1.19
C THR A 96 -5.94 -29.14 -1.63
N ALA A 97 -4.73 -29.62 -1.93
CA ALA A 97 -4.49 -31.04 -2.26
C ALA A 97 -4.98 -32.01 -1.16
N ARG A 98 -5.10 -31.55 0.09
CA ARG A 98 -5.64 -32.30 1.23
C ARG A 98 -7.16 -32.14 1.42
N GLY A 99 -7.87 -31.57 0.44
CA GLY A 99 -9.32 -31.38 0.43
C GLY A 99 -9.83 -30.27 1.35
N THR A 100 -8.96 -29.42 1.90
CA THR A 100 -9.42 -28.29 2.74
C THR A 100 -10.00 -27.21 1.84
N LYS A 101 -11.28 -26.87 2.05
CA LYS A 101 -11.97 -25.76 1.38
C LYS A 101 -11.41 -24.42 1.85
N PHE A 102 -11.19 -23.48 0.93
CA PHE A 102 -10.81 -22.11 1.22
C PHE A 102 -11.39 -21.13 0.20
N PHE A 103 -11.35 -19.84 0.53
CA PHE A 103 -11.73 -18.73 -0.34
C PHE A 103 -10.66 -17.64 -0.29
N HIS A 104 -10.54 -16.85 -1.35
CA HIS A 104 -9.82 -15.59 -1.33
C HIS A 104 -10.81 -14.45 -1.16
N PHE A 105 -10.55 -13.64 -0.14
CA PHE A 105 -11.30 -12.45 0.18
C PHE A 105 -10.43 -11.23 -0.13
N PHE A 106 -10.95 -10.31 -0.91
CA PHE A 106 -10.24 -9.12 -1.37
C PHE A 106 -10.91 -7.89 -0.79
N ASN A 107 -10.11 -6.96 -0.24
CA ASN A 107 -10.55 -5.61 0.05
C ASN A 107 -9.90 -4.66 -0.96
N ILE A 108 -10.72 -3.78 -1.54
CA ILE A 108 -10.36 -2.92 -2.67
C ILE A 108 -10.77 -1.48 -2.36
N SER A 109 -9.82 -0.57 -2.40
CA SER A 109 -10.00 0.88 -2.26
C SER A 109 -9.47 1.56 -3.51
N LEU A 110 -10.35 2.23 -4.27
CA LEU A 110 -10.00 2.79 -5.57
C LEU A 110 -9.53 4.26 -5.51
N CYS A 111 -10.04 5.05 -4.57
CA CYS A 111 -9.75 6.48 -4.46
C CYS A 111 -10.25 7.06 -3.11
N GLY A 112 -9.99 8.34 -2.85
CA GLY A 112 -10.63 9.11 -1.77
C GLY A 112 -9.91 9.09 -0.42
N SER A 113 -8.62 8.74 -0.39
CA SER A 113 -7.87 8.51 0.85
C SER A 113 -6.71 9.48 1.13
N GLN A 114 -6.54 10.55 0.35
CA GLN A 114 -5.45 11.54 0.52
C GLN A 114 -4.06 10.90 0.66
N GLY A 115 -3.80 9.78 0.00
CA GLY A 115 -2.54 9.04 0.11
C GLY A 115 -2.54 7.88 1.09
N GLU A 116 -3.56 7.74 1.93
CA GLU A 116 -3.65 6.62 2.84
C GLU A 116 -4.07 5.34 2.11
N LYS A 117 -3.38 4.24 2.37
CA LYS A 117 -3.79 2.91 1.92
C LYS A 117 -4.97 2.42 2.77
N ARG A 118 -6.20 2.40 2.21
CA ARG A 118 -7.44 2.16 2.99
C ARG A 118 -8.00 0.75 2.93
N ALA A 119 -7.58 -0.11 1.99
CA ALA A 119 -7.96 -1.51 2.08
C ALA A 119 -7.12 -2.18 3.17
N LEU A 120 -7.79 -2.83 4.12
CA LEU A 120 -7.17 -3.51 5.25
C LEU A 120 -7.47 -5.00 5.17
N CYS A 121 -6.42 -5.82 5.23
CA CYS A 121 -6.52 -7.26 5.33
C CYS A 121 -5.77 -7.69 6.59
N ALA A 122 -6.36 -8.56 7.39
CA ALA A 122 -5.79 -8.96 8.65
C ALA A 122 -5.94 -10.46 8.88
N ASP A 123 -4.88 -11.08 9.37
CA ASP A 123 -4.88 -12.48 9.77
C ASP A 123 -5.56 -12.63 11.14
N ASN A 124 -6.38 -13.67 11.29
CA ASN A 124 -7.12 -13.96 12.51
C ASN A 124 -6.87 -15.43 12.90
N ILE A 125 -5.70 -15.68 13.50
CA ILE A 125 -5.25 -16.99 13.98
C ILE A 125 -5.50 -17.04 15.49
N THR A 126 -6.43 -17.89 15.94
CA THR A 126 -6.64 -18.17 17.37
C THR A 126 -5.97 -19.49 17.77
N ASP A 127 -4.70 -19.44 18.20
CA ASP A 127 -3.94 -20.35 19.12
C ASP A 127 -2.43 -20.33 18.77
N VAL A 128 -1.41 -20.47 19.63
CA VAL A 128 -1.19 -20.42 21.09
C VAL A 128 0.35 -20.55 21.29
N THR A 129 0.89 -19.93 22.34
CA THR A 129 2.29 -19.97 22.81
C THR A 129 3.35 -19.23 21.98
N LEU A 130 3.66 -17.99 22.38
CA LEU A 130 4.94 -17.58 22.98
C LEU A 130 4.89 -16.05 23.23
N LYS A 131 4.63 -15.68 24.49
CA LYS A 131 5.17 -14.52 25.24
C LYS A 131 5.62 -13.31 24.39
N ASP A 132 5.03 -12.14 24.58
CA ASP A 132 5.41 -11.23 25.68
C ASP A 132 6.88 -11.36 26.09
N MET A 133 7.81 -11.07 25.18
CA MET A 133 9.18 -10.73 25.55
C MET A 133 9.70 -9.65 24.61
N VAL A 134 9.90 -8.47 25.22
CA VAL A 134 10.69 -7.32 24.76
C VAL A 134 9.92 -6.28 23.93
N ALA A 135 9.50 -5.25 24.68
CA ALA A 135 9.67 -3.82 24.41
C ALA A 135 9.54 -3.30 22.98
N GLU A 136 8.59 -2.38 22.80
CA GLU A 136 8.64 -1.27 21.83
C GLU A 136 9.34 -1.59 20.51
N SER A 137 8.65 -2.31 19.61
CA SER A 137 9.01 -2.32 18.20
C SER A 137 7.77 -2.34 17.32
N GLU A 138 7.73 -1.42 16.39
CA GLU A 138 6.79 -1.29 15.30
C GLU A 138 6.78 -2.57 14.44
N GLU A 139 5.79 -3.48 14.57
CA GLU A 139 5.57 -4.51 13.55
C GLU A 139 4.18 -5.19 13.69
N TYR A 140 3.20 -4.67 12.94
CA TYR A 140 1.93 -5.33 12.69
C TYR A 140 2.15 -6.46 11.65
N SER A 141 2.77 -7.58 12.02
CA SER A 141 3.00 -8.71 11.10
C SER A 141 1.71 -9.38 10.59
N ASN A 142 0.56 -9.08 11.19
CA ASN A 142 -0.74 -9.66 10.87
C ASN A 142 -1.68 -8.73 10.11
N VAL A 143 -1.29 -7.49 9.77
CA VAL A 143 -2.17 -6.51 9.11
C VAL A 143 -1.50 -5.89 7.89
N VAL A 144 -2.15 -6.04 6.75
CA VAL A 144 -1.75 -5.45 5.48
C VAL A 144 -2.65 -4.26 5.16
N ARG A 145 -2.03 -3.13 4.83
CA ARG A 145 -2.71 -1.93 4.30
C ARG A 145 -2.26 -1.69 2.87
N ALA A 146 -3.21 -1.68 1.94
CA ALA A 146 -2.96 -1.52 0.51
C ALA A 146 -4.13 -0.78 -0.19
N PHE A 147 -4.01 -0.50 -1.48
CA PHE A 147 -5.19 -0.18 -2.30
C PHE A 147 -5.99 -1.45 -2.60
N VAL A 148 -5.29 -2.57 -2.83
CA VAL A 148 -5.90 -3.89 -2.94
C VAL A 148 -5.11 -4.86 -2.07
N CYS A 149 -5.80 -5.56 -1.18
CA CYS A 149 -5.21 -6.63 -0.39
C CYS A 149 -6.08 -7.88 -0.48
N GLN A 150 -5.49 -9.03 -0.18
CA GLN A 150 -6.14 -10.33 -0.22
C GLN A 150 -5.84 -11.13 1.04
N SER A 151 -6.83 -11.81 1.58
CA SER A 151 -6.70 -12.80 2.66
C SER A 151 -7.29 -14.13 2.22
N THR A 152 -6.75 -15.23 2.71
CA THR A 152 -7.30 -16.58 2.51
C THR A 152 -8.20 -16.94 3.68
N ILE A 153 -9.48 -17.21 3.39
CA ILE A 153 -10.50 -17.57 4.37
C ILE A 153 -10.73 -19.08 4.38
N ILE A 154 -10.53 -19.71 5.54
CA ILE A 154 -10.85 -21.11 5.77
C ILE A 154 -12.16 -21.18 6.57
N PRO A 155 -13.24 -21.76 6.01
CA PRO A 155 -14.52 -21.88 6.71
C PRO A 155 -14.45 -22.95 7.82
N PRO A 156 -15.33 -22.85 8.84
CA PRO A 156 -15.31 -23.68 10.05
C PRO A 156 -15.49 -25.20 9.78
N ASP A 157 -16.16 -25.59 8.70
CA ASP A 157 -16.46 -27.01 8.39
C ASP A 157 -15.26 -27.84 7.89
N SER A 158 -14.08 -27.24 7.76
CA SER A 158 -12.99 -27.84 6.98
C SER A 158 -11.92 -28.60 7.77
N LYS A 159 -11.95 -28.62 9.12
CA LYS A 159 -11.11 -29.45 10.03
C LYS A 159 -11.22 -29.00 11.52
N GLY A 160 -12.43 -28.85 12.05
CA GLY A 160 -12.61 -28.65 13.51
C GLY A 160 -12.34 -27.24 14.06
N PHE A 161 -12.29 -26.22 13.19
CA PHE A 161 -12.27 -24.82 13.63
C PHE A 161 -13.69 -24.35 13.98
N ARG A 162 -13.84 -23.65 15.11
CA ARG A 162 -15.16 -23.13 15.56
C ARG A 162 -15.61 -21.89 14.79
N THR A 163 -14.67 -21.18 14.16
CA THR A 163 -14.89 -19.94 13.42
C THR A 163 -14.13 -19.96 12.11
N ALA A 164 -14.53 -19.11 11.15
CA ALA A 164 -13.74 -18.90 9.95
C ALA A 164 -12.40 -18.25 10.29
N LEU A 165 -11.32 -18.72 9.68
CA LEU A 165 -9.97 -18.19 9.87
C LEU A 165 -9.57 -17.35 8.66
N ALA A 166 -8.90 -16.23 8.90
CA ALA A 166 -8.24 -15.44 7.86
C ALA A 166 -6.72 -15.64 8.00
N LEU A 167 -6.07 -16.00 6.91
CA LEU A 167 -4.65 -16.34 6.85
C LEU A 167 -4.00 -15.73 5.60
N GLN A 168 -2.68 -15.54 5.65
CA GLN A 168 -1.88 -15.17 4.49
C GLN A 168 -2.38 -13.88 3.85
N SER A 169 -2.59 -12.85 4.67
CA SER A 169 -2.93 -11.52 4.17
C SER A 169 -1.75 -10.95 3.36
N ASN A 170 -2.00 -10.61 2.10
CA ASN A 170 -1.00 -10.09 1.17
C ASN A 170 -1.46 -8.78 0.56
N SER A 171 -0.50 -7.90 0.27
CA SER A 171 -0.76 -6.72 -0.55
C SER A 171 -0.71 -7.13 -2.01
N LEU A 172 -1.73 -6.73 -2.77
CA LEU A 172 -1.78 -6.93 -4.21
C LEU A 172 -1.46 -5.64 -4.95
N ALA A 173 -1.85 -4.47 -4.42
CA ALA A 173 -1.56 -3.18 -5.05
C ALA A 173 -1.24 -2.10 -4.01
N ASP A 174 0.01 -1.66 -3.99
CA ASP A 174 0.53 -0.68 -3.02
C ASP A 174 0.80 0.70 -3.60
N VAL A 175 0.94 0.80 -4.93
CA VAL A 175 1.33 2.03 -5.62
C VAL A 175 0.27 2.37 -6.66
N PHE A 176 -0.18 3.62 -6.62
CA PHE A 176 -1.10 4.17 -7.60
C PHE A 176 -0.30 4.78 -8.77
N LEU A 177 -0.44 4.24 -9.98
CA LEU A 177 0.26 4.73 -11.18
C LEU A 177 -0.64 5.52 -12.14
N GLY A 178 -1.80 6.00 -11.67
CA GLY A 178 -2.79 6.68 -12.50
C GLY A 178 -3.95 5.76 -12.89
N ASN A 179 -4.28 5.66 -14.18
CA ASN A 179 -5.38 4.82 -14.70
C ASN A 179 -5.17 3.30 -14.53
N LEU A 180 -4.09 2.85 -13.90
CA LEU A 180 -3.76 1.44 -13.72
C LEU A 180 -3.21 1.22 -12.30
N LEU A 181 -3.83 0.28 -11.57
CA LEU A 181 -3.26 -0.29 -10.35
C LEU A 181 -2.29 -1.40 -10.78
N LEU A 182 -1.00 -1.28 -10.45
CA LEU A 182 -0.09 -2.41 -10.62
C LEU A 182 -0.37 -3.44 -9.54
N VAL A 183 -0.77 -4.63 -9.98
CA VAL A 183 -0.90 -5.78 -9.12
C VAL A 183 0.46 -6.47 -9.04
N GLY A 184 1.17 -6.26 -7.94
CA GLY A 184 2.39 -7.01 -7.64
C GLY A 184 2.01 -8.41 -7.19
N MET A 185 1.87 -9.35 -8.14
CA MET A 185 1.85 -10.77 -7.80
C MET A 185 3.29 -11.19 -7.53
N GLN A 186 3.66 -11.26 -6.25
CA GLN A 186 4.91 -11.90 -5.86
C GLN A 186 4.67 -13.41 -5.92
N GLU A 187 5.21 -14.05 -6.97
CA GLU A 187 5.22 -15.51 -7.15
C GLU A 187 6.07 -16.22 -6.08
#